data_AF-A0A6M1ZRW1-F1
#
_entry.id   AF-A0A6M1ZRW1-F1
#
_cell.length_a   1.000
_cell.length_b   1.000
_cell.length_c   1.000
_cell.angle_alpha   90.00
_cell.angle_beta   90.00
_cell.angle_gamma   90.00
#
_symmetry.space_group_name_H-M   'P 1'
#
loop_
_entity.id
_entity.type
_entity.pdbx_description
1 polymer ?
#
loop_
_entity_poly.entity_id
_entity_poly.type
_entity_poly.pdbx_seq_one_letter_code
_entity_poly.pdbx_strand_id
1 'polypeptide(L)' 'MYIDTKKHLKEDNACYILITCAKPTDAGKMQVEMSYEGDPTLAAYLLESAQGFIDTEED' A
#
# COMPACT_ATOMS: atom_id res chain seq x y z
N MET A 1 21.72 9.08 -2.97
CA MET A 1 21.56 7.63 -3.14
C MET A 1 20.07 7.35 -3.12
N TYR A 2 19.49 6.88 -4.23
CA TYR A 2 18.07 6.53 -4.30
C TYR A 2 17.93 5.10 -3.79
N ILE A 3 17.12 4.87 -2.76
CA ILE A 3 16.77 3.52 -2.30
C ILE A 3 15.65 3.03 -3.20
N ASP A 4 15.87 1.91 -3.88
CA ASP A 4 14.82 1.21 -4.61
C ASP A 4 13.99 0.41 -3.60
N THR A 5 12.96 1.05 -3.06
CA THR A 5 12.10 0.49 -2.01
C THR A 5 11.49 -0.85 -2.41
N LYS A 6 11.12 -1.03 -3.68
CA LYS A 6 10.55 -2.30 -4.16
C LYS A 6 11.58 -3.43 -4.11
N LYS A 7 12.86 -3.17 -4.38
CA LYS A 7 13.91 -4.19 -4.26
C LYS A 7 14.12 -4.63 -2.81
N HIS A 8 14.21 -3.69 -1.88
CA HIS A 8 14.40 -4.03 -0.46
C HIS A 8 13.21 -4.80 0.12
N LEU A 9 11.98 -4.41 -0.23
CA LEU A 9 10.79 -5.09 0.27
C LEU A 9 10.68 -6.55 -0.21
N LYS A 10 11.24 -6.89 -1.38
CA LYS A 10 11.22 -8.25 -1.92
C LYS A 10 12.16 -9.22 -1.21
N GLU A 11 13.27 -8.74 -0.66
CA GLU A 11 14.32 -9.62 -0.10
C GLU A 11 13.88 -10.28 1.21
N ASP A 12 13.08 -9.58 2.02
CA ASP A 12 12.77 -9.99 3.40
C ASP A 12 11.28 -10.31 3.67
N ASN A 13 10.38 -10.19 2.69
CA ASN A 13 8.93 -10.31 2.92
C ASN A 13 8.26 -11.32 1.98
N ALA A 14 7.33 -12.12 2.52
CA ALA A 14 6.54 -13.07 1.73
C ALA A 14 5.45 -12.40 0.88
N CYS A 15 4.96 -11.24 1.30
CA CYS A 15 4.00 -10.41 0.57
C CYS A 15 4.07 -8.97 1.10
N TYR A 16 3.90 -7.99 0.22
CA TYR A 16 3.73 -6.60 0.63
C TYR A 16 2.73 -5.88 -0.28
N ILE A 17 2.12 -4.83 0.29
CA ILE A 17 1.33 -3.84 -0.43
C ILE A 17 2.01 -2.49 -0.22
N LEU A 18 2.21 -1.76 -1.32
CA LEU A 18 2.75 -0.41 -1.32
C LEU A 18 1.67 0.54 -1.82
N ILE A 19 1.21 1.41 -0.93
CA ILE A 19 0.29 2.51 -1.25
C ILE A 19 1.10 3.79 -1.23
N THR A 20 1.07 4.55 -2.33
CA THR A 20 1.72 5.85 -2.42
C THR A 20 0.68 6.92 -2.68
N CYS A 21 0.81 8.02 -1.93
CA CYS A 21 0.01 9.22 -2.12
C CYS A 21 0.93 10.34 -2.58
N ALA A 22 0.74 10.83 -3.80
CA ALA A 22 1.42 12.02 -4.25
C ALA A 22 0.97 13.23 -3.42
N LYS A 23 1.77 14.30 -3.44
CA LYS A 23 1.31 15.58 -2.85
C LYS A 23 -0.02 16.00 -3.51
N PRO A 24 -0.95 16.59 -2.75
CA PRO A 24 -2.16 17.17 -3.33
C PRO A 24 -1.78 18.18 -4.41
N THR A 25 -2.49 18.16 -5.52
CA THR A 25 -2.45 19.22 -6.53
C THR A 25 -3.18 20.46 -6.02
N ASP A 26 -2.96 21.62 -6.66
CA ASP A 26 -3.66 22.87 -6.32
C ASP A 26 -5.19 22.77 -6.45
N ALA A 27 -5.68 21.80 -7.23
CA ALA A 27 -7.10 21.48 -7.36
C ALA A 27 -7.63 20.54 -6.24
N GLY A 28 -6.82 20.25 -5.22
CA GLY A 28 -7.14 19.34 -4.12
C GLY A 28 -7.15 17.86 -4.51
N LYS A 29 -6.80 17.51 -5.75
CA LYS A 29 -6.72 16.11 -6.18
C LYS A 29 -5.42 15.47 -5.70
N MET A 30 -5.53 14.28 -5.14
CA MET A 30 -4.39 13.45 -4.75
C MET A 30 -4.31 12.25 -5.69
N GLN A 31 -3.12 11.99 -6.25
CA GLN A 31 -2.89 10.74 -6.96
C GLN A 31 -2.51 9.67 -5.95
N VAL A 32 -3.27 8.59 -5.97
CA VAL A 32 -3.00 7.39 -5.17
C VAL A 32 -2.65 6.26 -6.13
N GLU A 33 -1.55 5.57 -5.86
CA GLU A 33 -1.16 4.36 -6.58
C GLU A 33 -0.99 3.22 -5.58
N MET A 34 -1.43 2.03 -5.97
CA MET A 34 -1.24 0.82 -5.19
C MET A 34 -0.52 -0.22 -6.05
N SER A 35 0.54 -0.81 -5.48
CA SER A 35 1.26 -1.96 -6.03
C SER A 35 1.32 -3.06 -4.98
N TYR A 36 1.34 -4.32 -5.39
CA TYR A 36 1.61 -5.45 -4.49
C TYR A 36 2.59 -6.42 -5.12
N GLU A 37 3.25 -7.21 -4.28
CA GLU A 37 4.07 -8.35 -4.69
C GLU A 37 3.85 -9.50 -3.70
N GLY A 38 3.99 -10.74 -4.19
CA GLY A 38 3.72 -11.95 -3.43
C GLY A 38 2.42 -12.62 -3.89
N ASP A 39 1.86 -13.45 -3.02
CA ASP A 39 0.62 -14.18 -3.31
C ASP A 39 -0.60 -13.22 -3.34
N PRO A 40 -1.42 -13.24 -4.42
CA PRO A 40 -2.59 -12.36 -4.52
C PRO A 40 -3.65 -12.58 -3.43
N THR A 41 -3.80 -13.82 -2.92
CA THR A 41 -4.75 -14.13 -1.85
C THR A 41 -4.28 -13.52 -0.53
N LEU A 42 -2.99 -13.63 -0.23
CA LEU A 42 -2.40 -13.00 0.94
C LEU A 42 -2.47 -11.46 0.86
N ALA A 43 -2.23 -10.88 -0.33
CA ALA A 43 -2.40 -9.45 -0.54
C ALA A 43 -3.85 -8.99 -0.33
N ALA A 44 -4.83 -9.73 -0.86
CA ALA A 44 -6.25 -9.44 -0.63
C ALA A 44 -6.61 -9.52 0.85
N TYR A 45 -6.16 -10.57 1.55
CA TYR A 45 -6.38 -10.74 2.98
C TYR A 45 -5.83 -9.57 3.80
N LEU A 46 -4.61 -9.11 3.50
CA LEU A 46 -3.99 -7.96 4.17
C LEU A 46 -4.77 -6.66 3.93
N LEU A 47 -5.23 -6.43 2.70
CA LEU A 47 -6.04 -5.26 2.35
C LEU A 47 -7.39 -5.25 3.06
N GLU A 48 -8.12 -6.36 2.99
CA GLU A 48 -9.44 -6.48 3.60
C GLU A 48 -9.36 -6.30 5.13
N SER A 49 -8.33 -6.87 5.75
CA SER A 49 -8.08 -6.70 7.18
C SER A 49 -7.77 -5.24 7.55
N ALA A 50 -6.95 -4.56 6.74
CA ALA A 50 -6.63 -3.15 6.95
C ALA A 50 -7.85 -2.24 6.76
N GLN A 51 -8.67 -2.50 5.73
CA GLN A 51 -9.90 -1.76 5.49
C GLN A 51 -10.88 -1.92 6.66
N GLY A 52 -11.10 -3.16 7.13
CA GLY A 52 -11.98 -3.41 8.26
C GLY A 52 -11.55 -2.70 9.54
N PHE A 53 -10.24 -2.53 9.76
CA PHE A 53 -9.72 -1.76 10.88
C PHE A 53 -10.06 -0.26 10.76
N ILE A 54 -9.84 0.33 9.60
CA ILE A 54 -10.13 1.76 9.34
C ILE A 54 -11.62 2.04 9.53
N ASP A 55 -12.48 1.19 8.96
CA ASP A 55 -13.93 1.36 9.04
C ASP A 55 -14.44 1.29 10.49
N THR A 56 -13.74 0.57 11.38
CA THR A 56 -14.11 0.45 12.79
C THR A 56 -13.63 1.63 13.64
N GLU A 57 -12.57 2.33 13.23
CA GLU A 57 -12.07 3.53 13.94
C GLU A 57 -12.79 4.83 13.53
N GLU A 58 -13.64 4.80 12.49
CA GLU A 58 -14.46 5.96 12.05
C GLU A 58 -15.85 6.03 12.72
N ASP A 59 -16.21 5.06 13.57
CA ASP A 59 -17.41 5.03 14.42
C ASP A 59 -17.13 5.37 15.91
#